data_AF-A0A078MNI2-F1
#
_entry.id   AF-A0A078MNI2-F1
#
_cell.length_a   1.000
_cell.length_b   1.000
_cell.length_c   1.000
_cell.angle_alpha   90.00
_cell.angle_beta   90.00
_cell.angle_gamma   90.00
#
_symmetry.space_group_name_H-M   'P 1'
#
loop_
_entity.id
_entity.type
_entity.pdbx_description
1 polymer ?
#
loop_
_entity_poly.entity_id
_entity_poly.type
_entity_poly.pdbx_seq_one_letter_code
_entity_poly.pdbx_strand_id
1 'polypeptide(L)'
;MDIRHWIALNKERFDSPYEQMFAERVLVGVDGLDLSTVATQYQFRDLDNKTRYCDFVIQEGSIRIAIEVDGYDKKNRGSGMTHEEFVDWQRRQAALTSAGWHVLRFANRDVCNHPGRCKRYIELLLRDQRSKSQHQSSLESAIAQMSRELEAAQRKAGTADQVGRLTRQINLLKNQLLIAQSAQPLTERDRREMEQLVTRLEEENRELKHEKNKLEKQSQILGGENSTMKTTVWAFTLIIGFLIAAGAYVLGGRNNSVPVTANVSVAPPQTAVLAAQSAPVAARPQQIAASSASTVSAVQAGQSCAAPIDWRNARDFADQEVAVVGPVAEYRYMPNVNGSPTWINLGTKYPQKNRLAVVVWGDDRSNFGDALTSNLVNRQVCVIGTVQMRDGVPQIAISQPQSLLTK
;
A
#
# COMPACT_ATOMS: atom_id res chain seq x y z
N MET A 1 -9.63 3.97 35.86
CA MET A 1 -10.89 3.99 36.65
C MET A 1 -11.54 2.62 36.54
N ASP A 2 -12.16 2.07 37.60
CA ASP A 2 -12.87 0.78 37.49
C ASP A 2 -14.22 0.92 36.79
N ILE A 3 -14.59 -0.08 36.00
CA ILE A 3 -15.83 -0.09 35.21
C ILE A 3 -17.09 -0.14 36.07
N ARG A 4 -17.11 -0.90 37.17
CA ARG A 4 -18.30 -0.99 38.04
C ARG A 4 -18.53 0.33 38.76
N HIS A 5 -17.44 1.00 39.18
CA HIS A 5 -17.51 2.35 39.71
C HIS A 5 -17.98 3.39 38.67
N TRP A 6 -17.47 3.32 37.42
CA TRP A 6 -17.91 4.22 36.34
C TRP A 6 -19.40 4.03 35.99
N ILE A 7 -19.87 2.79 35.92
CA ILE A 7 -21.29 2.47 35.68
C ILE A 7 -22.15 2.98 36.84
N ALA A 8 -21.73 2.79 38.09
CA ALA A 8 -22.46 3.29 39.26
C ALA A 8 -22.62 4.82 39.24
N LEU A 9 -21.57 5.57 38.88
CA LEU A 9 -21.60 7.04 38.77
C LEU A 9 -22.46 7.56 37.61
N ASN A 10 -22.62 6.79 36.54
CA ASN A 10 -23.39 7.19 35.36
C ASN A 10 -24.80 6.58 35.31
N LYS A 11 -25.18 5.78 36.32
CA LYS A 11 -26.42 4.98 36.30
C LYS A 11 -27.70 5.80 36.08
N GLU A 12 -27.77 7.00 36.68
CA GLU A 12 -28.91 7.91 36.56
C GLU A 12 -28.95 8.67 35.22
N ARG A 13 -27.94 8.51 34.36
CA ARG A 13 -27.83 9.14 33.03
C ARG A 13 -28.14 8.19 31.88
N PHE A 14 -28.47 6.93 32.17
CA PHE A 14 -28.92 5.98 31.16
C PHE A 14 -30.43 6.14 30.95
N ASP A 15 -30.84 6.61 29.77
CA ASP A 15 -32.24 6.81 29.41
C ASP A 15 -32.94 5.47 29.08
N SER A 16 -32.17 4.40 28.87
CA SER A 16 -32.68 3.07 28.56
C SER A 16 -31.88 1.92 29.18
N PRO A 17 -32.50 0.74 29.39
CA PRO A 17 -31.78 -0.48 29.77
C PRO A 17 -30.72 -0.92 28.76
N TYR A 18 -30.82 -0.48 27.50
CA TYR A 18 -29.86 -0.81 26.45
C TYR A 18 -28.56 0.00 26.58
N GLU A 19 -28.60 1.23 27.08
CA GLU A 19 -27.40 2.01 27.41
C GLU A 19 -26.65 1.41 28.59
N GLN A 20 -27.35 1.03 29.68
CA GLN A 20 -26.72 0.31 30.78
C GLN A 20 -26.09 -1.01 30.28
N MET A 21 -26.82 -1.77 29.45
CA MET A 21 -26.30 -3.00 28.85
C MET A 21 -25.11 -2.75 27.90
N PHE A 22 -25.08 -1.62 27.19
CA PHE A 22 -23.94 -1.20 26.38
C PHE A 22 -22.71 -0.94 27.25
N ALA A 23 -22.85 -0.25 28.38
CA ALA A 23 -21.74 -0.07 29.31
C ALA A 23 -21.25 -1.42 29.90
N GLU A 24 -22.19 -2.26 30.35
CA GLU A 24 -21.92 -3.55 31.00
C GLU A 24 -21.38 -4.65 30.08
N ARG A 25 -21.70 -4.64 28.78
CA ARG A 25 -21.36 -5.72 27.85
C ARG A 25 -20.49 -5.30 26.68
N VAL A 26 -20.45 -4.01 26.35
CA VAL A 26 -19.65 -3.48 25.24
C VAL A 26 -18.46 -2.69 25.78
N LEU A 27 -18.69 -1.60 26.52
CA LEU A 27 -17.60 -0.70 26.98
C LEU A 27 -16.61 -1.42 27.89
N VAL A 28 -17.07 -2.26 28.82
CA VAL A 28 -16.19 -3.08 29.68
C VAL A 28 -15.18 -3.92 28.90
N GLY A 29 -15.55 -4.29 27.68
CA GLY A 29 -14.75 -5.16 26.84
C GLY A 29 -13.78 -4.41 25.92
N VAL A 30 -13.87 -3.09 25.73
CA VAL A 30 -13.05 -2.40 24.71
C VAL A 30 -11.59 -2.36 25.15
N ASP A 31 -10.71 -3.06 24.43
CA ASP A 31 -9.32 -3.24 24.81
C ASP A 31 -8.56 -1.89 24.80
N GLY A 32 -8.03 -1.49 25.97
CA GLY A 32 -7.27 -0.26 26.11
C GLY A 32 -8.09 1.03 25.98
N LEU A 33 -9.38 1.00 26.32
CA LEU A 33 -10.21 2.20 26.52
C LEU A 33 -9.97 2.81 27.91
N ASP A 34 -9.67 4.11 28.00
CA ASP A 34 -9.70 4.81 29.28
C ASP A 34 -11.10 5.40 29.54
N LEU A 35 -11.79 4.86 30.54
CA LEU A 35 -13.11 5.31 30.96
C LEU A 35 -13.14 6.76 31.45
N SER A 36 -12.00 7.38 31.79
CA SER A 36 -11.95 8.82 32.08
C SER A 36 -12.29 9.69 30.87
N THR A 37 -12.08 9.17 29.66
CA THR A 37 -12.36 9.84 28.37
C THR A 37 -13.76 9.57 27.85
N VAL A 38 -14.56 8.77 28.57
CA VAL A 38 -15.92 8.40 28.21
C VAL A 38 -16.92 9.21 29.02
N ALA A 39 -17.80 9.95 28.35
CA ALA A 39 -18.91 10.66 28.96
C ALA A 39 -20.26 10.15 28.43
N THR A 40 -21.29 10.21 29.27
CA THR A 40 -22.68 9.90 28.93
C THR A 40 -23.50 11.16 28.74
N GLN A 41 -24.58 11.09 27.98
CA GLN A 41 -25.53 12.21 27.77
C GLN A 41 -24.82 13.50 27.33
N TYR A 42 -23.91 13.38 26.36
CA TYR A 42 -23.08 14.51 25.94
C TYR A 42 -23.90 15.53 25.15
N GLN A 43 -24.03 16.73 25.72
CA GLN A 43 -24.81 17.81 25.13
C GLN A 43 -24.09 18.47 23.95
N PHE A 44 -24.78 18.62 22.83
CA PHE A 44 -24.35 19.42 21.69
C PHE A 44 -25.51 20.22 21.08
N ARG A 45 -25.19 21.08 20.11
CA ARG A 45 -26.15 21.86 19.32
C ARG A 45 -26.02 21.50 17.85
N ASP A 46 -27.13 21.39 17.14
CA ASP A 46 -27.13 21.26 15.68
C ASP A 46 -27.15 22.63 14.98
N LEU A 47 -27.19 22.61 13.64
CA LEU A 47 -27.27 23.80 12.80
C LEU A 47 -28.59 24.57 12.98
N ASP A 48 -29.65 23.91 13.46
CA ASP A 48 -30.94 24.51 13.80
C ASP A 48 -30.94 25.10 15.24
N ASN A 49 -29.77 25.14 15.90
CA ASN A 49 -29.53 25.54 17.29
C ASN A 49 -30.32 24.72 18.34
N LYS A 50 -30.81 23.54 17.96
CA LYS A 50 -31.53 22.61 18.84
C LYS A 50 -30.53 21.88 19.73
N THR A 51 -30.79 21.90 21.03
CA THR A 51 -30.06 21.07 22.00
C THR A 51 -30.30 19.59 21.72
N ARG A 52 -29.21 18.81 21.67
CA ARG A 52 -29.21 17.37 21.47
C ARG A 52 -28.24 16.71 22.43
N TYR A 53 -28.42 15.41 22.62
CA TYR A 53 -27.59 14.57 23.48
C TYR A 53 -27.10 13.36 22.68
N CYS A 54 -25.88 12.91 22.97
CA CYS A 54 -25.37 11.61 22.55
C CYS A 54 -25.32 10.70 23.77
N ASP A 55 -25.82 9.48 23.64
CA ASP A 55 -25.88 8.50 24.73
C ASP A 55 -24.48 8.28 25.34
N PHE A 56 -23.46 8.12 24.49
CA PHE A 56 -22.05 8.07 24.88
C PHE A 56 -21.16 8.88 23.93
N VAL A 57 -20.04 9.37 24.46
CA VAL A 57 -18.91 9.90 23.68
C VAL A 57 -17.59 9.37 24.22
N ILE A 58 -16.60 9.24 23.33
CA ILE A 58 -15.19 8.96 23.67
C ILE A 58 -14.35 10.13 23.15
N GLN A 59 -13.56 10.76 24.02
CA GLN A 59 -12.77 11.95 23.72
C GLN A 59 -11.29 11.78 24.12
N GLU A 60 -10.49 11.24 23.21
CA GLU A 60 -9.05 10.97 23.43
C GLU A 60 -8.21 12.00 22.66
N GLY A 61 -7.89 13.13 23.30
CA GLY A 61 -7.12 14.21 22.66
C GLY A 61 -7.89 14.86 21.50
N SER A 62 -7.41 14.65 20.26
CA SER A 62 -8.11 15.08 19.04
C SER A 62 -9.20 14.09 18.59
N ILE A 63 -9.18 12.84 19.09
CA ILE A 63 -10.13 11.80 18.70
C ILE A 63 -11.49 12.10 19.35
N ARG A 64 -12.55 12.14 18.53
CA ARG A 64 -13.92 12.38 18.95
C ARG A 64 -14.83 11.33 18.35
N ILE A 65 -15.33 10.41 19.17
CA ILE A 65 -16.28 9.37 18.76
C ILE A 65 -17.59 9.58 19.50
N ALA A 66 -18.69 9.75 18.76
CA ALA A 66 -20.04 9.78 19.30
C ALA A 66 -20.67 8.40 19.10
N ILE A 67 -21.37 7.89 20.11
CA ILE A 67 -22.02 6.59 20.05
C ILE A 67 -23.48 6.73 20.49
N GLU A 68 -24.40 6.26 19.65
CA GLU A 68 -25.82 6.19 19.97
C GLU A 68 -26.34 4.74 19.92
N VAL A 69 -27.21 4.41 20.87
CA VAL A 69 -27.86 3.11 21.08
C VAL A 69 -29.32 3.25 20.65
N ASP A 70 -29.54 3.07 19.35
CA ASP A 70 -30.81 3.37 18.69
C ASP A 70 -31.79 2.17 18.72
N GLY A 71 -32.99 2.42 19.26
CA GLY A 71 -34.17 1.58 19.00
C GLY A 71 -34.80 1.86 17.64
N TYR A 72 -35.26 0.82 16.93
CA TYR A 72 -36.03 0.96 15.68
C TYR A 72 -37.34 1.73 15.87
N ASP A 73 -37.94 1.63 17.06
CA ASP A 73 -39.14 2.35 17.45
C ASP A 73 -38.91 3.00 18.82
N LYS A 74 -38.77 4.33 18.84
CA LYS A 74 -38.55 5.09 20.08
C LYS A 74 -39.84 5.39 20.85
N LYS A 75 -41.02 5.05 20.30
CA LYS A 75 -42.35 5.33 20.88
C LYS A 75 -43.19 4.07 21.13
N ASN A 76 -42.64 2.88 20.88
CA ASN A 76 -43.32 1.58 21.02
C ASN A 76 -44.68 1.51 20.31
N ARG A 77 -44.80 2.13 19.13
CA ARG A 77 -46.00 2.10 18.27
C ARG A 77 -46.12 0.83 17.43
N GLY A 78 -45.06 0.02 17.33
CA GLY A 78 -44.96 -1.18 16.50
C GLY A 78 -44.68 -0.90 15.02
N SER A 79 -44.73 0.36 14.58
CA SER A 79 -44.56 0.79 13.19
C SER A 79 -43.18 1.34 12.84
N GLY A 80 -42.26 1.44 13.82
CA GLY A 80 -40.93 2.01 13.62
C GLY A 80 -40.88 3.54 13.65
N MET A 81 -39.83 4.10 13.03
CA MET A 81 -39.65 5.55 12.88
C MET A 81 -40.61 6.13 11.84
N THR A 82 -41.20 7.30 12.11
CA THR A 82 -41.87 8.09 11.07
C THR A 82 -40.87 8.75 10.12
N HIS A 83 -41.37 9.33 9.03
CA HIS A 83 -40.54 10.08 8.09
C HIS A 83 -39.80 11.25 8.77
N GLU A 84 -40.47 11.97 9.67
CA GLU A 84 -39.91 13.10 10.41
C GLU A 84 -38.83 12.65 11.39
N GLU A 85 -39.03 11.50 12.05
CA GLU A 85 -38.06 10.90 12.97
C GLU A 85 -36.81 10.41 12.22
N PHE A 86 -36.98 9.83 11.03
CA PHE A 86 -35.87 9.49 10.13
C PHE A 86 -35.10 10.75 9.68
N VAL A 87 -35.79 11.85 9.35
CA VAL A 87 -35.12 13.12 8.97
C VAL A 87 -34.38 13.74 10.17
N ASP A 88 -34.93 13.74 11.39
CA ASP A 88 -34.19 14.20 12.58
C ASP A 88 -32.94 13.35 12.86
N TRP A 89 -33.04 12.03 12.67
CA TRP A 89 -31.92 11.09 12.80
C TRP A 89 -30.80 11.39 11.79
N GLN A 90 -31.14 11.63 10.52
CA GLN A 90 -30.16 12.02 9.48
C GLN A 90 -29.51 13.38 9.78
N ARG A 91 -30.28 14.38 10.20
CA ARG A 91 -29.75 15.72 10.56
C ARG A 91 -28.80 15.64 11.76
N ARG A 92 -29.14 14.82 12.77
CA ARG A 92 -28.29 14.58 13.95
C ARG A 92 -26.94 13.98 13.56
N GLN A 93 -26.96 12.95 12.72
CA GLN A 93 -25.76 12.33 12.15
C GLN A 93 -24.89 13.34 11.40
N ALA A 94 -25.49 14.17 10.54
CA ALA A 94 -24.79 15.18 9.77
C ALA A 94 -24.17 16.28 10.67
N ALA A 95 -24.92 16.77 11.66
CA ALA A 95 -24.45 17.77 12.61
C ALA A 95 -23.21 17.28 13.39
N LEU A 96 -23.26 16.08 13.97
CA LEU A 96 -22.10 15.48 14.65
C LEU A 96 -20.90 15.33 13.71
N THR A 97 -21.11 14.79 12.51
CA THR A 97 -20.05 14.62 11.51
C THR A 97 -19.41 15.96 11.13
N SER A 98 -20.21 17.01 10.93
CA SER A 98 -19.72 18.37 10.63
C SER A 98 -18.93 19.01 11.78
N ALA A 99 -19.23 18.64 13.02
CA ALA A 99 -18.50 19.06 14.22
C ALA A 99 -17.25 18.19 14.52
N GLY A 100 -16.84 17.34 13.56
CA GLY A 100 -15.63 16.52 13.64
C GLY A 100 -15.79 15.22 14.45
N TRP A 101 -17.03 14.76 14.69
CA TRP A 101 -17.27 13.49 15.38
C TRP A 101 -17.33 12.32 14.39
N HIS A 102 -16.64 11.23 14.71
CA HIS A 102 -16.93 9.92 14.13
C HIS A 102 -18.13 9.31 14.85
N VAL A 103 -19.25 9.11 14.17
CA VAL A 103 -20.47 8.60 14.80
C VAL A 103 -20.63 7.10 14.54
N LEU A 104 -20.78 6.33 15.61
CA LEU A 104 -21.22 4.93 15.59
C LEU A 104 -22.66 4.87 16.09
N ARG A 105 -23.52 4.11 15.41
CA ARG A 105 -24.89 3.84 15.85
C ARG A 105 -25.10 2.34 15.96
N PHE A 106 -25.51 1.88 17.13
CA PHE A 106 -25.78 0.47 17.40
C PHE A 106 -27.25 0.26 17.64
N ALA A 107 -27.84 -0.73 16.97
CA ALA A 107 -29.21 -1.11 17.25
C ALA A 107 -29.31 -1.77 18.65
N ASN A 108 -30.38 -1.51 19.39
CA ASN A 108 -30.67 -2.19 20.68
C ASN A 108 -30.52 -3.72 20.59
N ARG A 109 -30.90 -4.31 19.45
CA ARG A 109 -30.79 -5.74 19.16
C ARG A 109 -29.33 -6.21 19.04
N ASP A 110 -28.43 -5.41 18.48
CA ASP A 110 -27.00 -5.74 18.39
C ASP A 110 -26.29 -5.57 19.74
N VAL A 111 -26.64 -4.55 20.54
CA VAL A 111 -26.15 -4.43 21.92
C VAL A 111 -26.54 -5.64 22.76
N CYS A 112 -27.79 -6.11 22.63
CA CYS A 112 -28.29 -7.25 23.39
C CYS A 112 -27.70 -8.60 22.91
N ASN A 113 -27.76 -8.87 21.60
CA ASN A 113 -27.48 -10.20 21.04
C ASN A 113 -26.06 -10.35 20.48
N HIS A 114 -25.40 -9.24 20.12
CA HIS A 114 -24.08 -9.24 19.47
C HIS A 114 -23.10 -8.21 20.08
N PRO A 115 -22.99 -8.07 21.43
CA PRO A 115 -22.17 -7.01 22.04
C PRO A 115 -20.70 -7.03 21.58
N GLY A 116 -20.15 -8.23 21.30
CA GLY A 116 -18.80 -8.37 20.73
C GLY A 116 -18.62 -7.73 19.34
N ARG A 117 -19.69 -7.62 18.53
CA ARG A 117 -19.67 -6.88 17.26
C ARG A 117 -19.59 -5.38 17.51
N CYS A 118 -20.37 -4.87 18.47
CA CYS A 118 -20.33 -3.46 18.86
C CYS A 118 -18.95 -3.10 19.41
N LYS A 119 -18.39 -3.92 20.32
CA LYS A 119 -17.01 -3.80 20.84
C LYS A 119 -16.03 -3.68 19.66
N ARG A 120 -16.12 -4.60 18.70
CA ARG A 120 -15.18 -4.68 17.58
C ARG A 120 -15.20 -3.43 16.69
N TYR A 121 -16.35 -2.82 16.46
CA TYR A 121 -16.41 -1.57 15.68
C TYR A 121 -15.75 -0.39 16.42
N ILE A 122 -15.94 -0.30 17.75
CA ILE A 122 -15.29 0.73 18.57
C ILE A 122 -13.78 0.56 18.56
N GLU A 123 -13.28 -0.68 18.75
CA GLU A 123 -11.83 -0.98 18.67
C GLU A 123 -11.22 -0.64 17.32
N LEU A 124 -11.88 -1.00 16.22
CA LEU A 124 -11.37 -0.75 14.87
C LEU A 124 -11.28 0.76 14.60
N LEU A 125 -12.29 1.52 15.01
CA LEU A 125 -12.30 2.97 14.89
C LEU A 125 -11.24 3.63 15.79
N LEU A 126 -11.17 3.27 17.08
CA LEU A 126 -10.15 3.78 17.99
C LEU A 126 -8.74 3.47 17.48
N ARG A 127 -8.47 2.26 17.00
CA ARG A 127 -7.16 1.88 16.45
C ARG A 127 -6.80 2.70 15.21
N ASP A 128 -7.73 2.89 14.28
CA ASP A 128 -7.54 3.74 13.10
C ASP A 128 -7.22 5.18 13.50
N GLN A 129 -8.02 5.78 14.39
CA GLN A 129 -7.86 7.17 14.83
C GLN A 129 -6.58 7.39 15.65
N ARG A 130 -6.27 6.49 16.59
CA ARG A 130 -5.00 6.51 17.34
C ARG A 130 -3.80 6.39 16.40
N SER A 131 -3.86 5.53 15.38
CA SER A 131 -2.76 5.39 14.41
C SER A 131 -2.53 6.63 13.57
N LYS A 132 -3.60 7.33 13.15
CA LYS A 132 -3.54 8.61 12.44
C LYS A 132 -2.96 9.71 13.33
N SER A 133 -3.46 9.84 14.56
CA SER A 133 -2.95 10.81 15.53
C SER A 133 -1.46 10.57 15.84
N GLN A 134 -1.05 9.32 16.06
CA GLN A 134 0.34 8.98 16.32
C GLN A 134 1.23 9.28 15.10
N HIS A 135 0.76 8.98 13.88
CA HIS A 135 1.50 9.32 12.67
C HIS A 135 1.65 10.84 12.52
N GLN A 136 0.60 11.62 12.76
CA GLN A 136 0.64 13.08 12.75
C GLN A 136 1.68 13.62 13.76
N SER A 137 1.63 13.18 15.02
CA SER A 137 2.60 13.60 16.04
C SER A 137 4.05 13.15 15.73
N SER A 138 4.23 12.02 15.02
CA SER A 138 5.55 11.59 14.55
C SER A 138 6.12 12.51 13.46
N LEU A 139 5.28 12.98 12.53
CA LEU A 139 5.65 13.96 11.50
C LEU A 139 5.98 15.32 12.13
N GLU A 140 5.14 15.80 13.04
CA GLU A 140 5.36 17.04 13.80
C GLU A 140 6.69 17.00 14.58
N SER A 141 6.98 15.88 15.25
CA SER A 141 8.23 15.68 16.00
C SER A 141 9.46 15.67 15.09
N ALA A 142 9.37 15.01 13.92
CA ALA A 142 10.43 14.95 12.93
C ALA A 142 10.71 16.33 12.30
N ILE A 143 9.66 17.10 11.96
CA ILE A 143 9.76 18.48 11.48
C ILE A 143 10.45 19.35 12.54
N ALA A 144 10.04 19.24 13.80
CA ALA A 144 10.62 20.02 14.90
C ALA A 144 12.10 19.67 15.15
N GLN A 145 12.48 18.40 15.02
CA GLN A 145 13.87 17.97 15.11
C GLN A 145 14.71 18.53 13.95
N MET A 146 14.31 18.28 12.70
CA MET A 146 15.07 18.74 11.53
C MET A 146 15.16 20.26 11.46
N SER A 147 14.16 20.99 11.96
CA SER A 147 14.22 22.46 12.05
C SER A 147 15.34 22.92 13.01
N ARG A 148 15.51 22.25 14.16
CA ARG A 148 16.64 22.52 15.08
C ARG A 148 17.99 22.17 14.46
N GLU A 149 18.06 21.09 13.68
CA GLU A 149 19.28 20.70 12.96
C GLU A 149 19.63 21.70 11.85
N LEU A 150 18.63 22.22 11.12
CA LEU A 150 18.80 23.26 10.11
C LEU A 150 19.33 24.57 10.73
N GLU A 151 18.75 25.02 11.84
CA GLU A 151 19.25 26.20 12.58
C GLU A 151 20.70 26.00 13.04
N ALA A 152 21.03 24.82 13.57
CA ALA A 152 22.38 24.51 14.03
C ALA A 152 23.39 24.48 12.86
N ALA A 153 23.00 23.95 11.70
CA ALA A 153 23.81 23.94 10.49
C ALA A 153 24.05 25.36 9.96
N GLN A 154 23.01 26.20 9.92
CA GLN A 154 23.13 27.61 9.53
C GLN A 154 24.07 28.40 10.46
N ARG A 155 23.94 28.24 11.79
CA ARG A 155 24.80 28.91 12.78
C ARG A 155 26.27 28.47 12.73
N LYS A 156 26.56 27.24 12.30
CA LYS A 156 27.92 26.68 12.19
C LYS A 156 28.56 26.87 10.81
N ALA A 157 27.97 27.67 9.93
CA ALA A 157 28.38 27.80 8.53
C ALA A 157 28.52 26.44 7.81
N GLY A 158 27.54 25.55 8.04
CA GLY A 158 27.43 24.27 7.34
C GLY A 158 27.32 24.46 5.82
N THR A 159 27.68 23.43 5.06
CA THR A 159 27.70 23.52 3.59
C THR A 159 26.31 23.85 3.03
N ALA A 160 26.28 24.69 1.99
CA ALA A 160 25.02 25.12 1.35
C ALA A 160 24.16 23.91 0.89
N ASP A 161 24.80 22.84 0.44
CA ASP A 161 24.17 21.55 0.10
C ASP A 161 23.49 20.88 1.32
N GLN A 162 24.12 20.86 2.50
CA GLN A 162 23.51 20.33 3.72
C GLN A 162 22.27 21.14 4.14
N VAL A 163 22.36 22.47 4.10
CA VAL A 163 21.24 23.39 4.39
C VAL A 163 20.10 23.18 3.38
N GLY A 164 20.41 23.04 2.09
CA GLY A 164 19.45 22.76 1.03
C GLY A 164 18.75 21.40 1.18
N ARG A 165 19.49 20.33 1.52
CA ARG A 165 18.91 19.00 1.80
C ARG A 165 17.93 19.03 2.97
N LEU A 166 18.34 19.58 4.12
CA LEU A 166 17.47 19.69 5.31
C LEU A 166 16.21 20.51 5.01
N THR A 167 16.34 21.62 4.27
CA THR A 167 15.19 22.46 3.86
C THR A 167 14.20 21.69 2.98
N ARG A 168 14.68 20.94 1.98
CA ARG A 168 13.82 20.08 1.12
C ARG A 168 13.09 19.01 1.94
N GLN A 169 13.80 18.35 2.87
CA GLN A 169 13.23 17.30 3.70
C GLN A 169 12.16 17.82 4.68
N ILE A 170 12.38 18.98 5.31
CA ILE A 170 11.38 19.66 6.14
C ILE A 170 10.13 20.01 5.34
N ASN A 171 10.28 20.53 4.11
CA ASN A 171 9.15 20.87 3.26
C ASN A 171 8.35 19.63 2.84
N LEU A 172 9.03 18.52 2.53
CA LEU A 172 8.37 17.25 2.22
C LEU A 172 7.57 16.71 3.42
N LEU A 173 8.15 16.73 4.62
CA LEU A 173 7.44 16.32 5.84
C LEU A 173 6.27 17.25 6.19
N LYS A 174 6.41 18.57 5.99
CA LYS A 174 5.30 19.54 6.13
C LYS A 174 4.16 19.24 5.17
N ASN A 175 4.46 18.87 3.92
CA ASN A 175 3.43 18.47 2.95
C ASN A 175 2.75 17.15 3.35
N GLN A 176 3.49 16.16 3.86
CA GLN A 176 2.90 14.93 4.40
C GLN A 176 2.01 15.21 5.62
N LEU A 177 2.44 16.11 6.52
CA LEU A 177 1.66 16.54 7.68
C LEU A 177 0.38 17.26 7.24
N LEU A 178 0.47 18.15 6.24
CA LEU A 178 -0.69 18.82 5.67
C LEU A 178 -1.70 17.80 5.13
N ILE A 179 -1.26 16.83 4.33
CA ILE A 179 -2.12 15.75 3.79
C ILE A 179 -2.75 14.91 4.91
N ALA A 180 -2.01 14.63 5.98
CA ALA A 180 -2.51 13.86 7.13
C ALA A 180 -3.55 14.64 7.96
N GLN A 181 -3.39 15.96 8.08
CA GLN A 181 -4.33 16.86 8.76
C GLN A 181 -5.55 17.18 7.89
N SER A 182 -5.37 17.32 6.57
CA SER A 182 -6.42 17.67 5.61
C SER A 182 -7.28 16.46 5.23
N ALA A 183 -8.00 15.89 6.20
CA ALA A 183 -8.92 14.75 5.99
C ALA A 183 -10.19 15.09 5.16
N GLN A 184 -10.10 16.10 4.29
CA GLN A 184 -11.06 16.40 3.23
C GLN A 184 -10.53 15.87 1.89
N PRO A 185 -11.40 15.61 0.89
CA PRO A 185 -10.92 15.34 -0.47
C PRO A 185 -10.11 16.53 -0.98
N LEU A 186 -8.93 16.25 -1.54
CA LEU A 186 -8.06 17.23 -2.21
C LEU A 186 -8.88 18.13 -3.13
N THR A 187 -8.79 19.44 -2.97
CA THR A 187 -9.42 20.36 -3.93
C THR A 187 -8.67 20.28 -5.26
N GLU A 188 -9.32 20.65 -6.36
CA GLU A 188 -8.67 20.73 -7.68
C GLU A 188 -7.50 21.73 -7.71
N ARG A 189 -7.42 22.64 -6.74
CA ARG A 189 -6.23 23.49 -6.53
C ARG A 189 -5.10 22.69 -5.89
N ASP A 190 -5.35 22.01 -4.77
CA ASP A 190 -4.35 21.20 -4.07
C ASP A 190 -3.80 20.10 -4.98
N ARG A 191 -4.66 19.52 -5.82
CA ARG A 191 -4.31 18.53 -6.84
C ARG A 191 -3.30 19.09 -7.85
N ARG A 192 -3.52 20.29 -8.38
CA ARG A 192 -2.60 20.96 -9.32
C ARG A 192 -1.30 21.38 -8.64
N GLU A 193 -1.36 21.86 -7.40
CA GLU A 193 -0.16 22.16 -6.61
C GLU A 193 0.65 20.87 -6.33
N MET A 194 -0.02 19.74 -6.07
CA MET A 194 0.59 18.41 -5.94
C MET A 194 1.24 17.93 -7.25
N GLU A 195 0.55 18.06 -8.38
CA GLU A 195 1.07 17.71 -9.71
C GLU A 195 2.32 18.55 -10.05
N GLN A 196 2.30 19.85 -9.77
CA GLN A 196 3.47 20.73 -9.93
C GLN A 196 4.63 20.43 -8.97
N LEU A 197 4.36 19.87 -7.78
CA LEU A 197 5.38 19.41 -6.85
C LEU A 197 5.98 18.07 -7.30
N VAL A 198 5.15 17.13 -7.77
CA VAL A 198 5.61 15.85 -8.34
C VAL A 198 6.47 16.10 -9.57
N THR A 199 6.06 16.95 -10.51
CA THR A 199 6.86 17.30 -11.70
C THR A 199 8.22 17.87 -11.31
N ARG A 200 8.29 18.82 -10.36
CA ARG A 200 9.57 19.35 -9.86
C ARG A 200 10.44 18.31 -9.17
N LEU A 201 9.85 17.41 -8.38
CA LEU A 201 10.60 16.31 -7.75
C LEU A 201 11.09 15.29 -8.79
N GLU A 202 10.37 15.06 -9.88
CA GLU A 202 10.85 14.24 -10.99
C GLU A 202 11.98 14.92 -11.77
N GLU A 203 11.91 16.22 -12.00
CA GLU A 203 12.99 17.01 -12.60
C GLU A 203 14.25 16.98 -11.72
N GLU A 204 14.13 17.27 -10.43
CA GLU A 204 15.23 17.23 -9.46
C GLU A 204 15.85 15.81 -9.36
N ASN A 205 15.03 14.76 -9.38
CA ASN A 205 15.53 13.38 -9.45
C ASN A 205 16.24 13.05 -10.78
N ARG A 206 15.80 13.64 -11.90
CA ARG A 206 16.49 13.49 -13.21
C ARG A 206 17.82 14.23 -13.22
N GLU A 207 17.89 15.43 -12.66
CA GLU A 207 19.13 16.20 -12.50
C GLU A 207 20.12 15.44 -11.62
N LEU A 208 19.73 14.99 -10.43
CA LEU A 208 20.56 14.18 -9.54
C LEU A 208 21.04 12.88 -10.22
N LYS A 209 20.18 12.22 -11.02
CA LYS A 209 20.57 11.04 -11.80
C LYS A 209 21.55 11.38 -12.91
N HIS A 210 21.42 12.54 -13.55
CA HIS A 210 22.36 13.01 -14.56
C HIS A 210 23.72 13.38 -13.96
N GLU A 211 23.73 14.10 -12.83
CA GLU A 211 24.93 14.45 -12.08
C GLU A 211 25.65 13.20 -11.56
N LYS A 212 24.91 12.23 -11.00
CA LYS A 212 25.45 10.92 -10.63
C LYS A 212 26.09 10.20 -11.83
N ASN A 213 25.42 10.11 -12.97
CA ASN A 213 25.98 9.50 -14.19
C ASN A 213 27.23 10.25 -14.70
N LYS A 214 27.30 11.58 -14.50
CA LYS A 214 28.47 12.40 -14.85
C LYS A 214 29.65 12.11 -13.91
N LEU A 215 29.40 12.01 -12.60
CA LEU A 215 30.37 11.63 -11.59
C LEU A 215 30.88 10.19 -11.79
N GLU A 216 30.00 9.25 -12.13
CA GLU A 216 30.37 7.87 -12.48
C GLU A 216 31.26 7.83 -13.72
N LYS A 217 30.90 8.55 -14.80
CA LYS A 217 31.77 8.68 -15.98
C LYS A 217 33.10 9.35 -15.67
N GLN A 218 33.11 10.40 -14.85
CA GLN A 218 34.33 11.09 -14.45
C GLN A 218 35.24 10.18 -13.62
N SER A 219 34.66 9.41 -12.68
CA SER A 219 35.36 8.36 -11.92
C SER A 219 35.91 7.25 -12.83
N GLN A 220 35.15 6.84 -13.85
CA GLN A 220 35.56 5.82 -14.83
C GLN A 220 36.68 6.32 -15.75
N ILE A 221 36.67 7.60 -16.14
CA ILE A 221 37.74 8.26 -16.92
C ILE A 221 39.01 8.40 -16.08
N LEU A 222 38.91 8.88 -14.82
CA LEU A 222 40.04 8.91 -13.88
C LEU A 222 40.55 7.51 -13.49
N GLY A 223 39.71 6.48 -13.59
CA GLY A 223 40.10 5.08 -13.48
C GLY A 223 40.81 4.52 -14.72
N GLY A 224 40.71 5.21 -15.86
CA GLY A 224 41.27 4.78 -17.16
C GLY A 224 42.80 4.84 -17.24
N GLU A 225 43.44 5.74 -16.48
CA GLU A 225 44.91 5.88 -16.42
C GLU A 225 45.53 5.16 -15.20
N ASN A 226 44.93 4.05 -14.74
CA ASN A 226 45.49 3.25 -13.65
C ASN A 226 45.80 1.79 -14.04
N SER A 227 45.86 1.46 -15.34
CA SER A 227 46.41 0.18 -15.82
C SER A 227 47.94 0.22 -15.92
N THR A 228 48.51 1.34 -16.40
CA THR A 228 49.97 1.54 -16.53
C THR A 228 50.65 1.56 -15.17
N MET A 229 50.08 2.24 -14.17
CA MET A 229 50.67 2.31 -12.83
C MET A 229 50.50 1.00 -12.04
N LYS A 230 49.35 0.31 -12.13
CA LYS A 230 49.14 -0.98 -11.45
C LYS A 230 50.03 -2.10 -11.98
N THR A 231 50.16 -2.26 -13.30
CA THR A 231 51.00 -3.33 -13.88
C THR A 231 52.47 -3.13 -13.53
N THR A 232 52.93 -1.87 -13.51
CA THR A 232 54.32 -1.52 -13.15
C THR A 232 54.61 -1.79 -11.67
N VAL A 233 53.68 -1.47 -10.77
CA VAL A 233 53.83 -1.74 -9.32
C VAL A 233 53.90 -3.25 -9.04
N TRP A 234 53.07 -4.08 -9.69
CA TRP A 234 53.14 -5.54 -9.55
C TRP A 234 54.41 -6.16 -10.13
N ALA A 235 54.94 -5.61 -11.24
CA ALA A 235 56.22 -6.04 -11.78
C ALA A 235 57.38 -5.73 -10.82
N PHE A 236 57.41 -4.53 -10.22
CA PHE A 236 58.45 -4.17 -9.25
C PHE A 236 58.36 -4.96 -7.94
N THR A 237 57.16 -5.23 -7.40
CA THR A 237 57.04 -6.07 -6.19
C THR A 237 57.44 -7.51 -6.44
N LEU A 238 57.17 -8.07 -7.63
CA LEU A 238 57.69 -9.39 -8.02
C LEU A 238 59.21 -9.41 -8.16
N ILE A 239 59.81 -8.40 -8.81
CA ILE A 239 61.27 -8.30 -8.98
C ILE A 239 61.96 -8.13 -7.61
N ILE A 240 61.46 -7.26 -6.74
CA ILE A 240 62.00 -7.05 -5.39
C ILE A 240 61.84 -8.32 -4.54
N GLY A 241 60.69 -8.99 -4.61
CA GLY A 241 60.46 -10.28 -3.96
C GLY A 241 61.44 -11.37 -4.44
N PHE A 242 61.72 -11.42 -5.75
CA PHE A 242 62.67 -12.37 -6.33
C PHE A 242 64.11 -12.05 -5.96
N LEU A 243 64.49 -10.77 -5.87
CA LEU A 243 65.81 -10.34 -5.40
C LEU A 243 66.02 -10.64 -3.91
N ILE A 244 65.00 -10.46 -3.07
CA ILE A 244 65.03 -10.84 -1.65
C ILE A 244 65.14 -12.36 -1.50
N ALA A 245 64.37 -13.13 -2.28
CA ALA A 245 64.43 -14.59 -2.26
C ALA A 245 65.78 -15.13 -2.75
N ALA A 246 66.33 -14.59 -3.84
CA ALA A 246 67.65 -14.95 -4.34
C ALA A 246 68.77 -14.56 -3.36
N GLY A 247 68.68 -13.38 -2.74
CA GLY A 247 69.61 -12.95 -1.69
C GLY A 247 69.59 -13.86 -0.46
N ALA A 248 68.40 -14.31 -0.04
CA ALA A 248 68.25 -15.29 1.05
C ALA A 248 68.81 -16.68 0.66
N TYR A 249 68.62 -17.11 -0.58
CA TYR A 249 69.09 -18.41 -1.06
C TYR A 249 70.62 -18.49 -1.18
N VAL A 250 71.30 -17.38 -1.50
CA VAL A 250 72.77 -17.31 -1.61
C VAL A 250 73.47 -17.26 -0.25
N LEU A 251 72.77 -16.87 0.83
CA LEU A 251 73.33 -16.74 2.19
C LEU A 251 72.96 -17.87 3.17
N GLY A 252 72.13 -18.83 2.76
CA GLY A 252 71.65 -19.94 3.61
C GLY A 252 72.29 -21.31 3.33
N GLY A 253 73.60 -21.47 3.55
CA GLY A 253 74.31 -22.74 3.31
C GLY A 253 74.27 -23.76 4.46
N ARG A 254 74.30 -25.07 4.11
CA ARG A 254 74.52 -26.28 4.96
C ARG A 254 73.38 -26.67 5.93
N ASN A 255 72.78 -27.86 5.88
CA ASN A 255 73.39 -29.20 5.92
C ASN A 255 72.43 -30.37 5.52
N ASN A 256 73.04 -31.44 4.94
CA ASN A 256 72.76 -32.89 5.04
C ASN A 256 71.36 -33.52 4.81
N SER A 257 71.30 -34.39 3.77
CA SER A 257 70.75 -35.79 3.69
C SER A 257 69.29 -36.07 4.16
N VAL A 258 68.45 -36.86 3.47
CA VAL A 258 68.62 -38.22 2.88
C VAL A 258 67.61 -38.42 1.72
N PRO A 259 67.86 -39.28 0.69
CA PRO A 259 66.96 -39.47 -0.45
C PRO A 259 66.06 -40.72 -0.37
N VAL A 260 64.87 -40.69 -1.01
CA VAL A 260 64.13 -41.89 -1.46
C VAL A 260 63.38 -41.60 -2.79
N THR A 261 63.59 -42.51 -3.76
CA THR A 261 62.90 -42.79 -5.06
C THR A 261 61.67 -41.96 -5.48
N ALA A 262 61.56 -41.37 -6.67
CA ALA A 262 61.69 -41.89 -8.05
C ALA A 262 60.52 -42.78 -8.54
N ASN A 263 59.66 -42.22 -9.43
CA ASN A 263 59.18 -42.79 -10.73
C ASN A 263 57.97 -41.97 -11.30
N VAL A 264 58.02 -41.43 -12.53
CA VAL A 264 57.69 -42.06 -13.85
C VAL A 264 56.15 -42.26 -14.00
N SER A 265 55.42 -41.84 -15.06
CA SER A 265 55.80 -41.27 -16.38
C SER A 265 54.60 -40.74 -17.21
N VAL A 266 54.84 -39.70 -18.04
CA VAL A 266 54.35 -39.45 -19.43
C VAL A 266 52.83 -39.62 -19.78
N ALA A 267 52.12 -38.49 -19.95
CA ALA A 267 51.65 -37.83 -21.20
C ALA A 267 51.39 -38.66 -22.52
N PRO A 268 50.93 -38.06 -23.65
CA PRO A 268 49.86 -37.08 -23.88
C PRO A 268 48.77 -37.58 -24.92
N PRO A 269 48.38 -36.93 -26.06
CA PRO A 269 47.01 -36.44 -26.26
C PRO A 269 46.38 -36.83 -27.63
N GLN A 270 45.52 -35.93 -28.21
CA GLN A 270 44.89 -35.91 -29.58
C GLN A 270 43.43 -36.43 -29.63
N THR A 271 42.47 -35.93 -30.44
CA THR A 271 42.38 -34.75 -31.37
C THR A 271 40.90 -34.33 -31.64
N ALA A 272 40.71 -33.27 -32.44
CA ALA A 272 39.47 -32.71 -33.04
C ALA A 272 38.59 -33.73 -33.84
N VAL A 273 37.40 -33.43 -34.42
CA VAL A 273 37.07 -32.47 -35.51
C VAL A 273 35.53 -32.15 -35.58
N LEU A 274 35.16 -31.10 -36.33
CA LEU A 274 33.84 -30.46 -36.56
C LEU A 274 32.95 -31.05 -37.71
N ALA A 275 31.72 -30.50 -37.80
CA ALA A 275 30.83 -30.30 -38.97
C ALA A 275 29.84 -31.41 -39.41
N ALA A 276 28.78 -31.18 -40.24
CA ALA A 276 27.77 -30.09 -40.36
C ALA A 276 26.72 -30.44 -41.48
N GLN A 277 25.54 -29.79 -41.50
CA GLN A 277 24.51 -29.76 -42.60
C GLN A 277 23.70 -31.07 -42.83
N SER A 278 22.48 -31.14 -43.42
CA SER A 278 21.49 -30.19 -44.01
C SER A 278 20.05 -30.80 -44.07
N ALA A 279 19.01 -30.03 -44.44
CA ALA A 279 17.56 -30.42 -44.55
C ALA A 279 17.14 -30.66 -46.04
N PRO A 280 15.88 -30.49 -46.56
CA PRO A 280 14.50 -30.51 -46.00
C PRO A 280 13.42 -31.27 -46.87
N VAL A 281 12.21 -31.55 -46.32
CA VAL A 281 10.97 -32.01 -47.04
C VAL A 281 9.74 -31.67 -46.16
N ALA A 282 8.47 -31.42 -46.57
CA ALA A 282 7.83 -30.69 -47.70
C ALA A 282 6.31 -30.46 -47.33
N ALA A 283 5.43 -29.95 -48.22
CA ALA A 283 4.01 -29.63 -47.90
C ALA A 283 3.00 -29.86 -49.06
N ARG A 284 1.69 -30.02 -48.76
CA ARG A 284 0.48 -29.79 -49.62
C ARG A 284 -0.84 -30.19 -48.91
N PRO A 285 -2.06 -29.85 -49.41
CA PRO A 285 -2.50 -28.68 -50.20
C PRO A 285 -3.75 -27.95 -49.61
N GLN A 286 -4.20 -26.89 -50.28
CA GLN A 286 -5.34 -26.02 -49.93
C GLN A 286 -6.69 -26.47 -50.54
N GLN A 287 -7.80 -25.86 -50.11
CA GLN A 287 -9.01 -25.66 -50.93
C GLN A 287 -9.60 -24.25 -50.72
N ILE A 288 -10.21 -23.67 -51.77
CA ILE A 288 -10.59 -22.24 -51.88
C ILE A 288 -12.06 -22.12 -52.32
N ALA A 289 -12.84 -21.25 -51.64
CA ALA A 289 -13.99 -20.44 -52.11
C ALA A 289 -14.77 -19.90 -50.88
N ALA A 290 -15.41 -18.73 -50.86
CA ALA A 290 -15.58 -17.67 -51.86
C ALA A 290 -15.56 -16.27 -51.21
N SER A 291 -15.56 -15.22 -52.03
CA SER A 291 -15.54 -13.81 -51.62
C SER A 291 -16.90 -13.31 -51.11
N SER A 292 -16.91 -12.59 -49.97
CA SER A 292 -17.99 -11.66 -49.63
C SER A 292 -17.52 -10.56 -48.67
N ALA A 293 -17.63 -9.31 -49.12
CA ALA A 293 -17.62 -8.06 -48.36
C ALA A 293 -16.52 -7.84 -47.29
N SER A 294 -15.62 -6.89 -47.57
CA SER A 294 -14.82 -6.22 -46.54
C SER A 294 -15.70 -5.37 -45.63
N THR A 295 -16.35 -6.00 -44.65
CA THR A 295 -16.80 -5.28 -43.45
C THR A 295 -15.56 -4.81 -42.71
N VAL A 296 -15.41 -3.50 -42.55
CA VAL A 296 -14.50 -2.97 -41.52
C VAL A 296 -15.06 -3.45 -40.18
N SER A 297 -14.43 -4.48 -39.61
CA SER A 297 -14.84 -5.01 -38.31
C SER A 297 -14.81 -3.87 -37.30
N ALA A 298 -15.98 -3.46 -36.83
CA ALA A 298 -16.07 -2.66 -35.62
C ALA A 298 -15.35 -3.45 -34.53
N VAL A 299 -14.26 -2.89 -34.00
CA VAL A 299 -13.52 -3.52 -32.89
C VAL A 299 -14.50 -3.68 -31.75
N GLN A 300 -14.94 -4.92 -31.48
CA GLN A 300 -15.93 -5.19 -30.46
C GLN A 300 -15.30 -4.83 -29.11
N ALA A 301 -15.79 -3.76 -28.51
CA ALA A 301 -15.25 -3.23 -27.26
C ALA A 301 -15.26 -4.33 -26.19
N GLY A 302 -14.13 -4.48 -25.49
CA GLY A 302 -13.91 -5.56 -24.54
C GLY A 302 -13.22 -6.81 -25.11
N GLN A 303 -12.92 -6.94 -26.41
CA GLN A 303 -12.17 -8.10 -26.90
C GLN A 303 -10.69 -8.13 -26.50
N SER A 304 -10.09 -6.98 -26.16
CA SER A 304 -8.69 -6.91 -25.73
C SER A 304 -8.39 -5.64 -24.96
N CYS A 305 -7.24 -5.63 -24.26
CA CYS A 305 -6.74 -4.43 -23.60
C CYS A 305 -6.31 -3.30 -24.56
N ALA A 306 -6.41 -3.47 -25.88
CA ALA A 306 -6.30 -2.35 -26.82
C ALA A 306 -7.58 -1.50 -26.87
N ALA A 307 -8.75 -2.12 -26.67
CA ALA A 307 -10.06 -1.46 -26.63
C ALA A 307 -10.93 -2.04 -25.49
N PRO A 308 -10.53 -1.88 -24.22
CA PRO A 308 -11.24 -2.46 -23.07
C PRO A 308 -12.52 -1.68 -22.73
N ILE A 309 -13.45 -2.33 -22.03
CA ILE A 309 -14.60 -1.66 -21.41
C ILE A 309 -14.20 -1.03 -20.07
N ASP A 310 -14.90 0.02 -19.65
CA ASP A 310 -14.71 0.62 -18.32
C ASP A 310 -15.26 -0.30 -17.21
N TRP A 311 -14.52 -0.42 -16.10
CA TRP A 311 -14.92 -1.25 -14.95
C TRP A 311 -16.31 -0.96 -14.39
N ARG A 312 -16.84 0.26 -14.56
CA ARG A 312 -18.20 0.62 -14.15
C ARG A 312 -19.27 -0.16 -14.91
N ASN A 313 -18.98 -0.55 -16.15
CA ASN A 313 -19.89 -1.26 -17.04
C ASN A 313 -19.75 -2.78 -16.94
N ALA A 314 -18.77 -3.30 -16.17
CA ALA A 314 -18.44 -4.73 -16.14
C ALA A 314 -19.65 -5.64 -15.80
N ARG A 315 -20.58 -5.15 -14.97
CA ARG A 315 -21.84 -5.84 -14.63
C ARG A 315 -22.66 -6.23 -15.85
N ASP A 316 -22.67 -5.41 -16.89
CA ASP A 316 -23.51 -5.56 -18.07
C ASP A 316 -22.99 -6.67 -19.01
N PHE A 317 -21.81 -7.22 -18.71
CA PHE A 317 -21.12 -8.29 -19.42
C PHE A 317 -21.03 -9.57 -18.58
N ALA A 318 -21.98 -9.79 -17.67
CA ALA A 318 -22.09 -11.04 -16.92
C ALA A 318 -22.08 -12.26 -17.85
N ASP A 319 -21.37 -13.30 -17.43
CA ASP A 319 -21.12 -14.56 -18.14
C ASP A 319 -20.36 -14.42 -19.49
N GLN A 320 -19.85 -13.23 -19.82
CA GLN A 320 -19.02 -12.97 -21.00
C GLN A 320 -17.55 -12.79 -20.60
N GLU A 321 -16.63 -13.25 -21.46
CA GLU A 321 -15.20 -12.94 -21.37
C GLU A 321 -14.93 -11.57 -21.99
N VAL A 322 -14.42 -10.64 -21.18
CA VAL A 322 -14.14 -9.26 -21.60
C VAL A 322 -12.88 -8.70 -20.94
N ALA A 323 -12.21 -7.82 -21.67
CA ALA A 323 -11.12 -6.97 -21.22
C ALA A 323 -11.68 -5.70 -20.56
N VAL A 324 -11.43 -5.54 -19.28
CA VAL A 324 -11.96 -4.46 -18.44
C VAL A 324 -10.83 -3.61 -17.88
N VAL A 325 -10.94 -2.28 -18.01
CA VAL A 325 -9.94 -1.33 -17.52
C VAL A 325 -10.46 -0.52 -16.33
N GLY A 326 -9.61 -0.29 -15.33
CA GLY A 326 -9.92 0.60 -14.22
C GLY A 326 -8.76 0.84 -13.25
N PRO A 327 -8.89 1.84 -12.37
CA PRO A 327 -7.92 2.11 -11.32
C PRO A 327 -8.05 1.10 -10.18
N VAL A 328 -6.94 0.52 -9.73
CA VAL A 328 -6.91 -0.39 -8.57
C VAL A 328 -7.08 0.42 -7.28
N ALA A 329 -8.20 0.24 -6.61
CA ALA A 329 -8.49 0.85 -5.31
C ALA A 329 -7.89 0.04 -4.14
N GLU A 330 -7.73 -1.28 -4.30
CA GLU A 330 -7.20 -2.16 -3.26
C GLU A 330 -6.45 -3.35 -3.85
N TYR A 331 -5.30 -3.70 -3.25
CA TYR A 331 -4.62 -4.98 -3.43
C TYR A 331 -4.53 -5.65 -2.05
N ARG A 332 -4.98 -6.91 -1.93
CA ARG A 332 -5.03 -7.65 -0.66
C ARG A 332 -4.78 -9.14 -0.85
N TYR A 333 -3.60 -9.60 -0.46
CA TYR A 333 -3.30 -11.03 -0.32
C TYR A 333 -3.79 -11.57 1.03
N MET A 334 -4.44 -12.75 1.02
CA MET A 334 -5.06 -13.37 2.20
C MET A 334 -4.59 -14.83 2.38
N PRO A 335 -3.34 -15.07 2.80
CA PRO A 335 -2.76 -16.43 2.91
C PRO A 335 -3.45 -17.36 3.92
N ASN A 336 -4.20 -16.80 4.86
CA ASN A 336 -4.85 -17.55 5.95
C ASN A 336 -6.36 -17.76 5.71
N VAL A 337 -6.80 -17.67 4.45
CA VAL A 337 -8.19 -17.93 4.01
C VAL A 337 -8.17 -19.10 3.03
N ASN A 338 -9.23 -19.91 3.01
CA ASN A 338 -9.33 -21.04 2.09
C ASN A 338 -9.10 -20.60 0.62
N GLY A 339 -8.23 -21.30 -0.10
CA GLY A 339 -7.77 -20.94 -1.46
C GLY A 339 -6.76 -19.79 -1.52
N SER A 340 -6.27 -19.27 -0.39
CA SER A 340 -5.23 -18.22 -0.27
C SER A 340 -5.34 -17.05 -1.27
N PRO A 341 -6.51 -16.41 -1.43
CA PRO A 341 -6.76 -15.49 -2.54
C PRO A 341 -5.95 -14.19 -2.45
N THR A 342 -5.57 -13.66 -3.62
CA THR A 342 -5.13 -12.29 -3.83
C THR A 342 -6.25 -11.51 -4.50
N TRP A 343 -6.81 -10.53 -3.80
CA TRP A 343 -7.85 -9.64 -4.32
C TRP A 343 -7.25 -8.36 -4.89
N ILE A 344 -7.75 -7.95 -6.06
CA ILE A 344 -7.46 -6.67 -6.72
C ILE A 344 -8.81 -6.02 -7.02
N ASN A 345 -9.22 -5.04 -6.21
CA ASN A 345 -10.50 -4.35 -6.40
C ASN A 345 -10.30 -3.09 -7.25
N LEU A 346 -11.03 -2.97 -8.35
CA LEU A 346 -11.04 -1.81 -9.24
C LEU A 346 -12.18 -0.86 -8.85
N GLY A 347 -11.91 0.45 -8.91
CA GLY A 347 -12.88 1.51 -8.62
C GLY A 347 -13.02 1.85 -7.13
N THR A 348 -13.53 0.93 -6.31
CA THR A 348 -13.65 1.11 -4.85
C THR A 348 -13.18 -0.12 -4.07
N LYS A 349 -12.84 0.09 -2.79
CA LYS A 349 -12.31 -0.97 -1.90
C LYS A 349 -13.41 -1.95 -1.46
N TYR A 350 -13.04 -3.07 -0.85
CA TYR A 350 -13.98 -3.84 -0.04
C TYR A 350 -14.36 -3.06 1.23
N PRO A 351 -15.63 -3.07 1.70
CA PRO A 351 -16.77 -3.87 1.24
C PRO A 351 -17.68 -3.21 0.18
N GLN A 352 -17.37 -2.00 -0.28
CA GLN A 352 -18.24 -1.22 -1.18
C GLN A 352 -18.60 -2.03 -2.44
N LYS A 353 -19.91 -2.20 -2.72
CA LYS A 353 -20.37 -3.05 -3.84
C LYS A 353 -20.17 -2.42 -5.23
N ASN A 354 -19.91 -1.11 -5.31
CA ASN A 354 -19.61 -0.41 -6.56
C ASN A 354 -18.13 -0.57 -6.94
N ARG A 355 -17.73 -1.81 -7.24
CA ARG A 355 -16.37 -2.19 -7.63
C ARG A 355 -16.41 -3.38 -8.59
N LEU A 356 -15.32 -3.59 -9.31
CA LEU A 356 -15.02 -4.87 -9.95
C LEU A 356 -13.99 -5.60 -9.07
N ALA A 357 -14.29 -6.84 -8.66
CA ALA A 357 -13.40 -7.63 -7.82
C ALA A 357 -12.62 -8.65 -8.66
N VAL A 358 -11.31 -8.48 -8.78
CA VAL A 358 -10.46 -9.46 -9.47
C VAL A 358 -9.81 -10.37 -8.42
N VAL A 359 -9.80 -11.68 -8.67
CA VAL A 359 -9.21 -12.68 -7.77
C VAL A 359 -8.17 -13.53 -8.50
N VAL A 360 -7.03 -13.72 -7.84
CA VAL A 360 -6.06 -14.76 -8.16
C VAL A 360 -6.03 -15.73 -7.00
N TRP A 361 -6.25 -17.02 -7.25
CA TRP A 361 -6.19 -18.05 -6.21
C TRP A 361 -4.73 -18.35 -5.83
N GLY A 362 -4.52 -18.91 -4.64
CA GLY A 362 -3.19 -19.20 -4.10
C GLY A 362 -2.35 -20.07 -5.03
N ASP A 363 -2.97 -21.10 -5.61
CA ASP A 363 -2.34 -22.06 -6.51
C ASP A 363 -1.87 -21.41 -7.83
N ASP A 364 -2.57 -20.36 -8.28
CA ASP A 364 -2.21 -19.58 -9.48
C ASP A 364 -1.24 -18.44 -9.18
N ARG A 365 -1.07 -18.05 -7.92
CA ARG A 365 -0.39 -16.80 -7.53
C ARG A 365 1.06 -16.74 -8.00
N SER A 366 1.75 -17.89 -8.03
CA SER A 366 3.14 -18.02 -8.50
C SER A 366 3.30 -17.67 -9.99
N ASN A 367 2.27 -17.92 -10.82
CA ASN A 367 2.30 -17.67 -12.27
C ASN A 367 2.53 -16.18 -12.61
N PHE A 368 2.21 -15.28 -11.69
CA PHE A 368 2.27 -13.83 -11.91
C PHE A 368 3.60 -13.18 -11.51
N GLY A 369 4.42 -13.85 -10.67
CA GLY A 369 5.67 -13.26 -10.16
C GLY A 369 5.49 -11.84 -9.63
N ASP A 370 6.33 -10.92 -10.12
CA ASP A 370 6.35 -9.51 -9.73
C ASP A 370 5.11 -8.70 -10.17
N ALA A 371 4.27 -9.23 -11.08
CA ALA A 371 3.04 -8.55 -11.51
C ALA A 371 2.01 -8.46 -10.38
N LEU A 372 1.98 -9.42 -9.43
CA LEU A 372 1.14 -9.36 -8.23
C LEU A 372 1.87 -8.66 -7.08
N THR A 373 1.85 -7.32 -7.15
CA THR A 373 2.48 -6.41 -6.19
C THR A 373 1.48 -5.40 -5.62
N SER A 374 1.70 -4.97 -4.37
CA SER A 374 0.96 -3.85 -3.77
C SER A 374 1.12 -2.54 -4.53
N ASN A 375 2.15 -2.41 -5.35
CA ASN A 375 2.40 -1.24 -6.21
C ASN A 375 1.37 -1.09 -7.34
N LEU A 376 0.45 -2.06 -7.51
CA LEU A 376 -0.72 -1.91 -8.39
C LEU A 376 -1.72 -0.86 -7.86
N VAL A 377 -1.79 -0.61 -6.55
CA VAL A 377 -2.74 0.36 -5.97
C VAL A 377 -2.52 1.76 -6.57
N ASN A 378 -3.63 2.42 -6.92
CA ASN A 378 -3.71 3.69 -7.65
C ASN A 378 -3.23 3.65 -9.12
N ARG A 379 -2.77 2.51 -9.65
CA ARG A 379 -2.48 2.36 -11.10
C ARG A 379 -3.73 1.98 -11.87
N GLN A 380 -3.76 2.33 -13.15
CA GLN A 380 -4.68 1.70 -14.10
C GLN A 380 -4.19 0.28 -14.42
N VAL A 381 -5.12 -0.67 -14.40
CA VAL A 381 -4.90 -2.02 -14.91
C VAL A 381 -6.00 -2.37 -15.90
N CYS A 382 -5.67 -3.21 -16.87
CA CYS A 382 -6.62 -3.91 -17.71
C CYS A 382 -6.57 -5.40 -17.38
N VAL A 383 -7.74 -6.00 -17.18
CA VAL A 383 -7.92 -7.39 -16.78
C VAL A 383 -8.81 -8.10 -17.80
N ILE A 384 -8.40 -9.28 -18.25
CA ILE A 384 -9.16 -10.09 -19.22
C ILE A 384 -9.63 -11.37 -18.56
N GLY A 385 -10.94 -11.64 -18.64
CA GLY A 385 -11.54 -12.91 -18.21
C GLY A 385 -13.06 -12.84 -18.13
N THR A 386 -13.70 -13.95 -17.78
CA THR A 386 -15.17 -14.03 -17.63
C THR A 386 -15.66 -13.22 -16.42
N VAL A 387 -16.62 -12.32 -16.63
CA VAL A 387 -17.30 -11.63 -15.52
C VAL A 387 -18.35 -12.55 -14.90
N GLN A 388 -18.22 -12.79 -13.59
CA GLN A 388 -19.13 -13.59 -12.78
C GLN A 388 -19.75 -12.73 -11.68
N MET A 389 -21.05 -12.88 -11.43
CA MET A 389 -21.73 -12.10 -10.39
C MET A 389 -21.73 -12.83 -9.04
N ARG A 390 -21.06 -12.26 -8.03
CA ARG A 390 -21.03 -12.81 -6.66
C ARG A 390 -21.48 -11.77 -5.63
N ASP A 391 -22.47 -12.10 -4.83
CA ASP A 391 -23.09 -11.23 -3.81
C ASP A 391 -23.52 -9.83 -4.33
N GLY A 392 -23.85 -9.76 -5.62
CA GLY A 392 -24.21 -8.53 -6.33
C GLY A 392 -23.02 -7.67 -6.80
N VAL A 393 -21.79 -8.17 -6.73
CA VAL A 393 -20.56 -7.53 -7.24
C VAL A 393 -20.05 -8.30 -8.46
N PRO A 394 -19.67 -7.64 -9.58
CA PRO A 394 -18.99 -8.31 -10.68
C PRO A 394 -17.58 -8.73 -10.24
N GLN A 395 -17.20 -9.96 -10.57
CA GLN A 395 -15.94 -10.60 -10.20
C GLN A 395 -15.29 -11.25 -11.42
N ILE A 396 -13.98 -11.13 -11.59
CA ILE A 396 -13.22 -11.90 -12.59
C ILE A 396 -12.17 -12.74 -11.85
N ALA A 397 -12.10 -14.04 -12.14
CA ALA A 397 -11.00 -14.89 -11.67
C ALA A 397 -9.96 -15.01 -12.79
N ILE A 398 -8.68 -14.81 -12.46
CA ILE A 398 -7.58 -14.93 -13.42
C ILE A 398 -6.46 -15.83 -12.86
N SER A 399 -5.89 -16.66 -13.74
CA SER A 399 -4.85 -17.65 -13.39
C SER A 399 -3.51 -17.44 -14.11
N GLN A 400 -3.48 -16.57 -15.14
CA GLN A 400 -2.32 -16.36 -16.01
C GLN A 400 -1.87 -14.89 -16.01
N PRO A 401 -0.55 -14.59 -16.05
CA PRO A 401 -0.02 -13.23 -16.01
C PRO A 401 -0.54 -12.34 -17.16
N GLN A 402 -0.73 -12.93 -18.35
CA GLN A 402 -1.27 -12.24 -19.53
C GLN A 402 -2.69 -11.67 -19.35
N SER A 403 -3.44 -12.17 -18.37
CA SER A 403 -4.78 -11.67 -18.01
C SER A 403 -4.75 -10.40 -17.15
N LEU A 404 -3.58 -9.88 -16.76
CA LEU A 404 -3.41 -8.66 -15.97
C LEU A 404 -2.31 -7.77 -16.56
N LEU A 405 -2.69 -6.65 -17.16
CA LEU A 405 -1.76 -5.69 -17.76
C LEU A 405 -1.85 -4.33 -17.06
N THR A 406 -0.72 -3.80 -16.59
CA THR A 406 -0.63 -2.39 -16.15
C THR A 406 -0.73 -1.45 -17.35
N LYS A 407 -1.45 -0.34 -17.18
CA LYS A 407 -1.70 0.68 -18.21
C LYS A 407 -0.98 1.98 -17.93
#